data_AF-A0AAX7UBV9-F1
#
_entry.id   AF-A0AAX7UBV9-F1
#
_cell.length_a   1.000
_cell.length_b   1.000
_cell.length_c   1.000
_cell.angle_alpha   90.00
_cell.angle_beta   90.00
_cell.angle_gamma   90.00
#
_symmetry.space_group_name_H-M   'P 1'
#
loop_
_entity.id
_entity.type
_entity.pdbx_description
1 polymer ?
#
loop_
_entity_poly.entity_id
_entity_poly.type
_entity_poly.pdbx_seq_one_letter_code
_entity_poly.pdbx_strand_id
1 'polypeptide(L)' 'MTQSVVVQVGQCGNQVGCRFWDLALREHAHVNKRGLYDEALNSFFRNVDSRYSW' A
#
# COMPACT_ATOMS: atom_id res chain seq x y z
N MET A 1 7.55 -11.74 -6.49
CA MET A 1 7.08 -11.08 -5.25
C MET A 1 8.23 -10.46 -4.48
N THR A 2 8.33 -9.14 -4.53
CA THR A 2 9.20 -8.33 -3.66
C THR A 2 8.30 -7.54 -2.70
N GLN A 3 8.67 -7.52 -1.42
CA GLN A 3 8.00 -6.72 -0.40
C GLN A 3 8.91 -5.57 0.01
N SER A 4 8.36 -4.36 0.07
CA SER A 4 9.08 -3.16 0.45
C SER A 4 8.45 -2.54 1.69
N VAL A 5 9.27 -2.30 2.71
CA VAL A 5 8.88 -1.58 3.92
C VAL A 5 9.46 -0.17 3.84
N VAL A 6 8.58 0.84 3.91
CA VAL A 6 8.98 2.26 3.84
C VAL A 6 8.97 2.86 5.24
N VAL A 7 10.11 3.41 5.67
CA VAL A 7 10.23 4.14 6.95
C VAL A 7 10.34 5.63 6.66
N GLN A 8 9.49 6.43 7.30
CA GLN A 8 9.48 7.89 7.18
C GLN A 8 10.07 8.52 8.45
N VAL A 9 11.03 9.43 8.29
CA VAL A 9 11.74 10.04 9.41
C VAL A 9 11.76 11.56 9.26
N GLY A 10 11.46 12.26 10.35
CA GLY A 10 11.47 13.72 10.42
C GLY A 10 10.27 14.38 9.69
N GLN A 11 10.17 15.70 9.83
CA GLN A 11 9.02 16.45 9.32
C GLN A 11 8.91 16.39 7.79
N CYS A 12 10.02 16.61 7.07
CA CYS A 12 10.04 16.54 5.61
C CYS A 12 9.71 15.11 5.12
N GLY A 13 10.31 14.09 5.74
CA GLY A 13 10.03 12.70 5.41
C GLY A 13 8.56 12.32 5.60
N ASN A 14 7.94 12.79 6.68
CA ASN A 14 6.52 12.58 6.93
C ASN A 14 5.62 13.30 5.92
N GLN A 15 6.00 14.50 5.46
CA GLN A 15 5.25 15.23 4.42
C GLN A 15 5.27 14.49 3.07
N VAL A 16 6.45 14.03 2.65
CA VAL A 16 6.61 13.23 1.42
C VAL A 16 5.86 11.90 1.57
N GLY A 17 6.03 11.23 2.71
CA GLY A 17 5.34 9.97 3.00
C GLY A 17 3.83 10.07 2.95
N CYS A 18 3.25 11.16 3.46
CA CYS A 18 1.82 11.41 3.44
C CYS A 18 1.28 11.52 2.00
N ARG A 19 2.00 12.26 1.13
CA ARG A 19 1.62 12.37 -0.29
C ARG A 19 1.87 11.09 -1.08
N PHE A 20 2.95 10.38 -0.80
CA PHE A 20 3.26 9.10 -1.43
C PHE A 20 2.14 8.09 -1.19
N TRP A 21 1.72 7.89 0.07
CA TRP A 21 0.68 6.92 0.40
C TRP A 21 -0.70 7.32 -0.16
N ASP A 22 -1.04 8.61 -0.16
CA ASP A 22 -2.27 9.11 -0.80
C ASP A 22 -2.30 8.77 -2.30
N LEU A 23 -1.19 8.98 -3.03
CA LEU A 23 -1.11 8.66 -4.45
C LEU A 23 -1.12 7.15 -4.71
N ALA A 24 -0.36 6.35 -3.95
CA ALA A 24 -0.32 4.90 -4.10
C ALA A 24 -1.73 4.29 -3.93
N LEU A 25 -2.47 4.73 -2.91
CA LEU A 25 -3.85 4.27 -2.68
C LEU A 25 -4.79 4.69 -3.82
N ARG A 26 -4.66 5.92 -4.33
CA ARG A 26 -5.46 6.41 -5.46
C ARG A 26 -5.18 5.64 -6.74
N GLU A 27 -3.92 5.32 -7.02
CA GLU A 27 -3.52 4.53 -8.19
C GLU A 27 -4.11 3.12 -8.10
N HIS A 28 -3.94 2.45 -6.96
CA HIS A 28 -4.55 1.12 -6.75
C HIS A 28 -6.08 1.17 -6.88
N ALA A 29 -6.76 2.15 -6.29
CA ALA A 29 -8.21 2.30 -6.45
C ALA A 29 -8.62 2.69 -7.89
N HIS A 30 -7.73 3.35 -8.63
CA HIS A 30 -7.97 3.68 -10.03
C HIS A 30 -7.96 2.42 -10.90
N VAL A 31 -7.02 1.50 -10.70
CA VAL A 31 -6.88 0.30 -11.52
C VAL A 31 -7.76 -0.86 -10.99
N ASN A 32 -7.79 -1.07 -9.68
CA ASN A 32 -8.46 -2.20 -9.04
C ASN A 32 -9.85 -1.79 -8.50
N LYS A 33 -10.82 -1.70 -9.40
CA LYS A 33 -12.21 -1.28 -9.08
C LYS A 33 -12.97 -2.24 -8.18
N ARG A 34 -12.53 -3.50 -8.10
CA ARG A 34 -13.18 -4.55 -7.31
C ARG A 34 -12.62 -4.64 -5.89
N GLY A 35 -11.54 -3.92 -5.59
CA GLY A 35 -10.88 -3.96 -4.28
C GLY A 35 -10.31 -5.33 -3.92
N LEU A 36 -9.87 -6.11 -4.92
CA LEU A 36 -9.33 -7.45 -4.69
C LEU A 36 -7.88 -7.34 -4.21
N TYR A 37 -7.45 -8.16 -3.27
CA TYR A 37 -6.04 -8.22 -2.92
C TYR A 37 -5.26 -8.98 -4.01
N ASP A 38 -4.39 -8.29 -4.75
CA ASP A 38 -3.62 -8.82 -5.88
C ASP A 38 -2.11 -8.79 -5.64
N GLU A 39 -1.33 -9.27 -6.61
CA GLU A 39 0.14 -9.30 -6.51
C GLU A 39 0.74 -7.90 -6.39
N ALA A 40 0.15 -6.89 -7.05
CA ALA A 40 0.66 -5.51 -7.02
C ALA A 40 0.48 -4.87 -5.64
N LEU A 41 -0.68 -5.06 -5.00
CA LEU A 41 -0.93 -4.60 -3.63
C LEU A 41 0.01 -5.26 -2.61
N ASN A 42 0.42 -6.51 -2.85
CA ASN A 42 1.29 -7.26 -1.95
C ASN A 42 2.72 -6.69 -1.84
N SER A 43 3.13 -5.77 -2.72
CA SER A 43 4.44 -5.13 -2.61
C SER A 43 4.54 -4.15 -1.45
N PHE A 44 3.45 -3.48 -1.09
CA PHE A 44 3.41 -2.47 -0.02
C PHE A 44 2.44 -2.77 1.12
N PHE A 45 1.40 -3.55 0.85
CA PHE A 45 0.33 -3.82 1.80
C PHE A 45 0.33 -5.30 2.19
N ARG A 46 -0.24 -5.59 3.37
CA ARG A 46 -0.51 -6.94 3.85
C ARG A 46 -2.02 -7.15 3.87
N ASN A 47 -2.49 -8.29 3.37
CA ASN A 47 -3.88 -8.68 3.54
C ASN A 47 -4.15 -9.04 5.01
N VAL A 48 -5.10 -8.35 5.63
CA VAL A 48 -5.53 -8.58 7.01
C VAL A 48 -6.91 -9.24 7.12
N ASP A 49 -7.52 -9.61 5.98
CA ASP A 49 -8.78 -10.34 5.95
C ASP A 49 -8.58 -11.76 6.49
N SER A 50 -9.13 -12.03 7.67
CA SER A 50 -8.97 -13.30 8.38
C SER A 50 -9.62 -14.49 7.67
N ARG A 51 -10.49 -14.24 6.67
CA ARG A 51 -11.02 -15.31 5.80
C ARG A 51 -9.94 -15.94 4.91
N TYR A 52 -8.83 -15.22 4.71
CA TYR A 52 -7.70 -15.64 3.89
C TYR A 52 -6.40 -15.79 4.71
N SER A 53 -6.47 -15.67 6.05
CA SER A 53 -5.36 -16.01 6.93
C SER A 53 -5.38 -17.51 7.21
N TRP A 54 -4.37 -18.22 6.75
CA TRP A 54 -4.08 -19.60 7.14
C TRP A 54 -3.27 -19.63 8.43
#